data_AF-A0A1G1YGF6-F1
#
_entry.id   AF-A0A1G1YGF6-F1
#
_cell.length_a   1.000
_cell.length_b   1.000
_cell.length_c   1.000
_cell.angle_alpha   90.00
_cell.angle_beta   90.00
_cell.angle_gamma   90.00
#
_symmetry.space_group_name_H-M   'P 1'
#
loop_
_entity.id
_entity.type
_entity.pdbx_description
1 polymer ?
#
loop_
_entity_poly.entity_id
_entity_poly.type
_entity_poly.pdbx_seq_one_letter_code
_entity_poly.pdbx_strand_id
1 'polypeptide(L)'
;MPIQILKFSSLTLLMVLVIIVGLFFYGFQAEVEAIMPLGGPGAFYDMAGWIWSDNYGWISLNADNCLSGGCISSGIDYSVKIDSNNNITSYGWSENVGWVCFGTTCLGTPPGGGSLTTTMDNLTGKITGWAKVESLGDDGWIKIGRGLDQGPGLGEACYDCQPECEQWTIIMVGEPPEPQEVEPCVLYSDTKFATCNTCFSQTNFDGIDYPEGQDPDPNTPDFVIGGSGNICSSCSNCHKVDGALATSRIVCNTDGGYIGQCSTCEQYGVNQNLTNGQLLGWAWNGNQDISIGAGWLHFNTQAGNSYIVFPWLQTTYGSIYTPDWFRQRASGGGNNATYCIFAKDINTNIKTQSCEELAKGLVKGVLVGFPAKSPSQEIYRNALGKIDVNGLLTKTLSGQTRNKYGQIVNELSDASWTGPTEGILKGKVYYFTGDLEIPSPIVFNNGAGVPGNGIIIVNGDLTINGEITYIAGVPNNLKELASVAWVVKGDVKINPNVTKVAGAFIVLGSGNACQIDSEPNPGYPEYIANKCGVFFSGDSDQALTVAGLIIAKAFDFRRTYADLFQGSERIIYDGRLSTNPSKGLEGFVEGLPVIRDFSY
;
A
#
# COMPACT_ATOMS: atom_id res chain seq x y z
N MET A 1 -52.69 44.64 0.00
CA MET A 1 -52.00 43.97 1.13
C MET A 1 -50.69 44.70 1.38
N PRO A 2 -50.47 45.30 2.56
CA PRO A 2 -49.23 46.00 2.86
C PRO A 2 -48.15 44.99 3.25
N ILE A 3 -46.95 45.13 2.68
CA ILE A 3 -45.76 44.35 3.05
C ILE A 3 -45.36 44.79 4.47
N GLN A 4 -45.53 43.90 5.44
CA GLN A 4 -45.03 44.13 6.81
C GLN A 4 -43.51 43.96 6.80
N ILE A 5 -42.79 45.06 6.96
CA ILE A 5 -41.35 45.05 7.21
C ILE A 5 -41.15 44.57 8.65
N LEU A 6 -40.69 43.33 8.81
CA LEU A 6 -40.29 42.77 10.10
C LEU A 6 -39.09 43.55 10.65
N LYS A 7 -39.31 44.30 11.74
CA LYS A 7 -38.25 44.95 12.51
C LYS A 7 -37.50 43.89 13.32
N PHE A 8 -36.45 43.31 12.76
CA PHE A 8 -35.52 42.50 13.55
C PHE A 8 -34.78 43.40 14.55
N SER A 9 -34.74 42.99 15.82
CA SER A 9 -33.92 43.67 16.81
C SER A 9 -32.44 43.46 16.45
N SER A 10 -31.58 44.44 16.78
CA SER A 10 -30.13 44.36 16.51
C SER A 10 -29.51 43.04 17.01
N LEU A 11 -30.05 42.46 18.09
CA LEU A 11 -29.61 41.20 18.65
C LEU A 11 -29.96 39.97 17.79
N THR A 12 -31.14 39.97 17.17
CA THR A 12 -31.55 38.90 16.24
C THR A 12 -30.75 38.93 14.93
N LEU A 13 -30.39 40.12 14.44
CA LEU A 13 -29.54 40.25 13.26
C LEU A 13 -28.11 39.74 13.54
N LEU A 14 -27.58 40.03 14.74
CA LEU A 14 -26.26 39.56 15.17
C LEU A 14 -26.21 38.03 15.31
N MET A 15 -27.25 37.40 15.89
CA MET A 15 -27.30 35.93 15.98
C MET A 15 -27.37 35.26 14.61
N VAL A 16 -28.17 35.80 13.68
CA VAL A 16 -28.25 35.26 12.32
C VAL A 16 -26.90 35.42 11.60
N LEU A 17 -26.20 36.54 11.79
CA LEU A 17 -24.87 36.74 11.22
C LEU A 17 -23.84 35.76 11.80
N VAL A 18 -23.87 35.51 13.11
CA VAL A 18 -22.97 34.53 13.76
C VAL A 18 -23.26 33.11 13.31
N ILE A 19 -24.54 32.75 13.09
CA ILE A 19 -24.92 31.44 12.56
C ILE A 19 -24.49 31.31 11.09
N ILE A 20 -24.67 32.34 10.26
CA ILE A 20 -24.24 32.31 8.86
C ILE A 20 -22.72 32.24 8.76
N VAL A 21 -21.98 33.01 9.56
CA VAL A 21 -20.51 32.95 9.63
C VAL A 21 -20.06 31.59 10.19
N GLY A 22 -20.74 31.05 11.21
CA GLY A 22 -20.47 29.73 11.75
C GLY A 22 -20.70 28.60 10.76
N LEU A 23 -21.78 28.68 9.96
CA LEU A 23 -22.07 27.73 8.87
C LEU A 23 -21.11 27.89 7.70
N PHE A 24 -20.69 29.12 7.38
CA PHE A 24 -19.64 29.38 6.39
C PHE A 24 -18.29 28.83 6.84
N PHE A 25 -17.91 29.02 8.11
CA PHE A 25 -16.67 28.45 8.68
C PHE A 25 -16.73 26.92 8.78
N TYR A 26 -17.90 26.33 9.08
CA TYR A 26 -18.09 24.88 9.06
C TYR A 26 -17.99 24.30 7.64
N GLY A 27 -18.60 24.99 6.66
CA GLY A 27 -18.49 24.63 5.24
C GLY A 27 -17.06 24.76 4.70
N PHE A 28 -16.32 25.78 5.14
CA PHE A 28 -14.91 25.98 4.74
C PHE A 28 -13.95 24.98 5.40
N GLN A 29 -14.29 24.42 6.56
CA GLN A 29 -13.50 23.35 7.20
C GLN A 29 -13.77 21.98 6.58
N ALA A 30 -14.94 21.75 5.99
CA ALA A 30 -15.28 20.50 5.32
C ALA A 30 -14.60 20.33 3.95
N GLU A 31 -14.20 21.41 3.29
CA GLU A 31 -13.43 21.39 2.02
C GLU A 31 -11.90 21.34 2.25
N VAL A 32 -11.44 21.48 3.49
CA VAL A 32 -10.08 21.05 3.87
C VAL A 32 -10.16 19.58 4.23
N GLU A 33 -10.47 18.75 3.23
CA GLU A 33 -10.20 17.33 3.33
C GLU A 33 -8.75 17.15 3.76
N ALA A 34 -8.55 16.28 4.74
CA ALA A 34 -7.27 15.98 5.34
C ALA A 34 -6.20 15.83 4.25
N ILE A 35 -5.34 16.85 4.12
CA ILE A 35 -4.02 16.70 3.52
C ILE A 35 -3.33 15.73 4.47
N MET A 36 -3.46 14.44 4.20
CA MET A 36 -2.71 13.47 4.95
C MET A 36 -1.24 13.77 4.66
N PRO A 37 -0.44 14.12 5.68
CA PRO A 37 0.99 14.02 5.54
C PRO A 37 1.32 12.62 5.02
N LEU A 38 2.31 12.53 4.14
CA LEU A 38 2.91 11.27 3.75
C LEU A 38 3.46 10.59 5.02
N GLY A 39 2.64 9.76 5.68
CA GLY A 39 2.97 9.14 6.96
C GLY A 39 2.56 9.95 8.20
N GLY A 40 2.66 9.32 9.39
CA GLY A 40 2.42 9.98 10.66
C GLY A 40 3.40 11.14 10.92
N PRO A 41 3.20 11.96 11.97
CA PRO A 41 4.10 13.07 12.29
C PRO A 41 5.56 12.61 12.42
N GLY A 42 6.46 13.18 11.60
CA GLY A 42 7.89 12.86 11.62
C GLY A 42 8.32 11.67 10.75
N ALA A 43 7.42 11.10 9.95
CA ALA A 43 7.78 10.10 8.94
C ALA A 43 8.64 10.73 7.82
N PHE A 44 9.59 9.94 7.33
CA PHE A 44 10.37 10.23 6.12
C PHE A 44 10.29 9.02 5.20
N TYR A 45 10.15 9.27 3.90
CA TYR A 45 10.26 8.23 2.88
C TYR A 45 11.46 8.51 1.99
N ASP A 46 12.25 7.47 1.74
CA ASP A 46 13.33 7.53 0.78
C ASP A 46 12.78 7.58 -0.64
N MET A 47 13.52 8.24 -1.52
CA MET A 47 13.32 8.16 -2.95
C MET A 47 14.36 7.20 -3.51
N ALA A 48 14.03 6.57 -4.62
CA ALA A 48 14.87 5.59 -5.29
C ALA A 48 14.75 5.71 -6.80
N GLY A 49 15.55 4.91 -7.49
CA GLY A 49 15.74 4.98 -8.92
C GLY A 49 16.61 6.16 -9.34
N TRP A 50 16.57 6.45 -10.63
CA TRP A 50 17.52 7.32 -11.30
C TRP A 50 16.81 8.44 -12.04
N ILE A 51 17.43 9.61 -12.01
CA ILE A 51 17.11 10.73 -12.89
C ILE A 51 18.17 10.74 -14.00
N TRP A 52 17.77 11.03 -15.22
CA TRP A 52 18.69 11.22 -16.33
C TRP A 52 18.86 12.71 -16.65
N SER A 53 20.09 13.11 -16.97
CA SER A 53 20.41 14.41 -17.55
C SER A 53 21.20 14.21 -18.83
N ASP A 54 20.88 14.94 -19.90
CA ASP A 54 21.64 14.81 -21.16
C ASP A 54 23.07 15.35 -21.04
N ASN A 55 23.29 16.30 -20.14
CA ASN A 55 24.60 16.90 -19.94
C ASN A 55 25.52 16.01 -19.08
N TYR A 56 24.93 15.22 -18.17
CA TYR A 56 25.66 14.61 -17.06
C TYR A 56 25.33 13.14 -16.82
N GLY A 57 24.41 12.58 -17.59
CA GLY A 57 23.96 11.21 -17.48
C GLY A 57 23.16 10.92 -16.21
N TRP A 58 23.38 9.72 -15.66
CA TRP A 58 22.59 9.19 -14.54
C TRP A 58 22.90 9.88 -13.21
N ILE A 59 21.84 10.23 -12.50
CA ILE A 59 21.83 10.76 -11.13
C ILE A 59 21.04 9.78 -10.27
N SER A 60 21.70 9.17 -9.30
CA SER A 60 21.15 8.24 -8.33
C SER A 60 20.42 8.99 -7.22
N LEU A 61 19.18 8.61 -6.93
CA LEU A 61 18.44 9.14 -5.78
C LEU A 61 18.73 8.40 -4.47
N ASN A 62 19.37 7.23 -4.53
CA ASN A 62 19.61 6.38 -3.38
C ASN A 62 20.91 5.57 -3.53
N ALA A 63 21.69 5.43 -2.46
CA ALA A 63 22.88 4.60 -2.41
C ALA A 63 22.58 3.11 -2.68
N ASP A 64 21.35 2.67 -2.40
CA ASP A 64 20.87 1.31 -2.57
C ASP A 64 20.14 1.08 -3.90
N ASN A 65 20.26 1.99 -4.86
CA ASN A 65 19.66 1.83 -6.18
C ASN A 65 20.12 0.54 -6.87
N CYS A 66 19.16 -0.33 -7.19
CA CYS A 66 19.41 -1.59 -7.90
C CYS A 66 18.93 -1.47 -9.34
N LEU A 67 19.85 -1.55 -10.30
CA LEU A 67 19.52 -1.86 -11.69
C LEU A 67 19.28 -3.38 -11.81
N SER A 68 18.70 -3.84 -12.92
CA SER A 68 18.37 -5.25 -13.23
C SER A 68 19.57 -6.22 -13.33
N GLY A 69 20.62 -6.02 -12.53
CA GLY A 69 21.82 -6.84 -12.41
C GLY A 69 22.51 -6.78 -11.02
N GLY A 70 21.92 -6.11 -10.02
CA GLY A 70 22.46 -6.04 -8.65
C GLY A 70 22.55 -4.62 -8.11
N CYS A 71 22.62 -4.48 -6.79
CA CYS A 71 22.68 -3.19 -6.11
C CYS A 71 24.13 -2.68 -6.10
N ILE A 72 24.32 -1.43 -6.52
CA ILE A 72 25.63 -0.79 -6.49
C ILE A 72 25.83 -0.26 -5.08
N SER A 73 26.43 -1.06 -4.18
CA SER A 73 26.80 -0.55 -2.86
C SER A 73 27.97 0.42 -3.00
N SER A 74 27.68 1.71 -3.16
CA SER A 74 28.70 2.77 -3.32
C SER A 74 29.53 3.00 -2.05
N GLY A 75 29.13 2.43 -0.91
CA GLY A 75 29.79 2.57 0.39
C GLY A 75 29.58 3.94 1.06
N ILE A 76 28.89 4.87 0.38
CA ILE A 76 28.48 6.17 0.88
C ILE A 76 26.96 6.12 1.04
N ASP A 77 26.48 6.34 2.26
CA ASP A 77 25.05 6.38 2.55
C ASP A 77 24.46 7.74 2.13
N TYR A 78 23.55 7.72 1.16
CA TYR A 78 22.79 8.89 0.72
C TYR A 78 21.43 8.44 0.21
N SER A 79 20.43 9.29 0.44
CA SER A 79 19.11 9.16 -0.18
C SER A 79 18.44 10.52 -0.23
N VAL A 80 17.70 10.79 -1.30
CA VAL A 80 16.75 11.91 -1.36
C VAL A 80 15.52 11.49 -0.57
N LYS A 81 14.97 12.39 0.25
CA LYS A 81 13.89 12.06 1.20
C LYS A 81 12.72 13.02 1.07
N ILE A 82 11.51 12.50 1.22
CA ILE A 82 10.31 13.30 1.42
C ILE A 82 9.82 13.16 2.87
N ASP A 83 9.56 14.28 3.54
CA ASP A 83 9.05 14.30 4.91
C ASP A 83 7.52 14.26 4.98
N SER A 84 6.97 14.14 6.18
CA SER A 84 5.53 14.15 6.41
C SER A 84 4.85 15.44 5.95
N ASN A 85 5.56 16.58 5.89
CA ASN A 85 5.02 17.84 5.35
C ASN A 85 5.16 17.93 3.82
N ASN A 86 5.49 16.82 3.15
CA ASN A 86 5.76 16.69 1.73
C ASN A 86 6.96 17.51 1.24
N ASN A 87 7.89 17.88 2.12
CA ASN A 87 9.13 18.54 1.71
C ASN A 87 10.15 17.51 1.23
N ILE A 88 10.73 17.75 0.07
CA ILE A 88 11.81 16.95 -0.51
C ILE A 88 13.15 17.59 -0.16
N THR A 89 14.04 16.80 0.44
CA THR A 89 15.34 17.24 0.96
C THR A 89 16.43 16.18 0.72
N SER A 90 17.65 16.44 1.18
CA SER A 90 18.83 15.56 1.09
C SER A 90 19.47 15.53 -0.30
N TYR A 91 20.32 14.54 -0.57
CA TYR A 91 21.22 14.49 -1.72
C TYR A 91 21.05 13.21 -2.54
N GLY A 92 21.11 13.37 -3.87
CA GLY A 92 21.43 12.32 -4.83
C GLY A 92 22.88 12.44 -5.30
N TRP A 93 23.35 11.42 -6.02
CA TRP A 93 24.74 11.32 -6.46
C TRP A 93 24.84 10.96 -7.94
N SER A 94 25.78 11.58 -8.65
CA SER A 94 26.18 11.18 -9.99
C SER A 94 27.69 11.02 -10.06
N GLU A 95 28.16 9.96 -10.71
CA GLU A 95 29.60 9.76 -10.97
C GLU A 95 30.19 10.85 -11.89
N ASN A 96 29.35 11.52 -12.68
CA ASN A 96 29.80 12.52 -13.66
C ASN A 96 29.81 13.94 -13.10
N VAL A 97 28.92 14.27 -12.14
CA VAL A 97 28.79 15.63 -11.58
C VAL A 97 28.84 15.73 -10.07
N GLY A 98 28.87 14.61 -9.36
CA GLY A 98 28.89 14.57 -7.91
C GLY A 98 27.52 14.80 -7.28
N TRP A 99 27.51 15.53 -6.18
CA TRP A 99 26.32 15.72 -5.34
C TRP A 99 25.26 16.62 -5.98
N VAL A 100 24.02 16.15 -5.95
CA VAL A 100 22.83 16.91 -6.34
C VAL A 100 21.94 17.05 -5.11
N CYS A 101 21.82 18.24 -4.56
CA CYS A 101 20.95 18.50 -3.40
C CYS A 101 19.52 18.79 -3.84
N PHE A 102 18.57 18.58 -2.93
CA PHE A 102 17.17 18.94 -3.10
C PHE A 102 16.70 19.85 -1.99
N GLY A 103 15.88 20.83 -2.37
CA GLY A 103 15.12 21.63 -1.43
C GLY A 103 15.99 22.51 -0.53
N THR A 104 15.60 22.60 0.73
CA THR A 104 16.29 23.39 1.76
C THR A 104 17.66 22.86 2.15
N THR A 105 18.04 21.67 1.67
CA THR A 105 19.39 21.13 1.86
C THR A 105 20.42 21.82 0.97
N CYS A 106 19.98 22.42 -0.14
CA CYS A 106 20.84 23.15 -1.06
C CYS A 106 21.40 24.44 -0.46
N LEU A 107 22.66 24.74 -0.76
CA LEU A 107 23.31 25.99 -0.34
C LEU A 107 23.25 27.06 -1.43
N GLY A 108 22.94 28.29 -1.02
CA GLY A 108 22.91 29.47 -1.90
C GLY A 108 21.51 30.04 -2.08
N THR A 109 21.35 30.92 -3.07
CA THR A 109 20.07 31.54 -3.41
C THR A 109 19.65 31.08 -4.79
N PRO A 110 18.44 30.51 -4.98
CA PRO A 110 18.02 30.05 -6.28
C PRO A 110 17.75 31.26 -7.21
N PRO A 111 17.84 31.07 -8.54
CA PRO A 111 17.52 32.09 -9.51
C PRO A 111 16.13 32.70 -9.24
N GLY A 112 16.05 34.03 -9.22
CA GLY A 112 14.81 34.77 -8.92
C GLY A 112 14.51 34.99 -7.43
N GLY A 113 15.36 34.54 -6.50
CA GLY A 113 15.28 34.90 -5.08
C GLY A 113 14.14 34.24 -4.29
N GLY A 114 13.69 33.06 -4.72
CA GLY A 114 12.57 32.32 -4.13
C GLY A 114 12.94 31.42 -2.95
N SER A 115 11.93 30.76 -2.38
CA SER A 115 12.13 29.72 -1.37
C SER A 115 12.88 28.54 -1.96
N LEU A 116 13.82 27.98 -1.19
CA LEU A 116 14.49 26.72 -1.51
C LEU A 116 13.62 25.50 -1.23
N THR A 117 12.48 25.64 -0.56
CA THR A 117 11.66 24.48 -0.24
C THR A 117 11.17 23.80 -1.52
N THR A 118 11.46 22.51 -1.64
CA THR A 118 10.87 21.63 -2.64
C THR A 118 9.76 20.85 -1.99
N THR A 119 8.55 20.93 -2.54
CA THR A 119 7.35 20.36 -1.93
C THR A 119 6.54 19.60 -2.96
N MET A 120 5.84 18.57 -2.50
CA MET A 120 4.86 17.83 -3.28
C MET A 120 3.44 18.14 -2.81
N ASP A 121 2.54 18.32 -3.78
CA ASP A 121 1.10 18.37 -3.55
C ASP A 121 0.52 16.95 -3.66
N ASN A 122 0.02 16.42 -2.54
CA ASN A 122 -0.52 15.05 -2.45
C ASN A 122 -1.85 14.86 -3.20
N LEU A 123 -2.53 15.94 -3.59
CA LEU A 123 -3.78 15.85 -4.34
C LEU A 123 -3.51 15.76 -5.85
N THR A 124 -2.56 16.54 -6.35
CA THR A 124 -2.28 16.64 -7.79
C THR A 124 -1.03 15.86 -8.21
N GLY A 125 -0.21 15.43 -7.25
CA GLY A 125 1.12 14.85 -7.47
C GLY A 125 2.17 15.90 -7.86
N LYS A 126 1.82 17.18 -8.02
CA LYS A 126 2.73 18.21 -8.52
C LYS A 126 3.89 18.46 -7.56
N ILE A 127 5.11 18.53 -8.08
CA ILE A 127 6.31 18.87 -7.32
C ILE A 127 6.79 20.27 -7.75
N THR A 128 7.06 21.12 -6.76
CA THR A 128 7.55 22.49 -6.96
C THR A 128 8.70 22.83 -6.03
N GLY A 129 9.72 23.53 -6.52
CA GLY A 129 10.90 23.97 -5.78
C GLY A 129 12.17 23.92 -6.60
N TRP A 130 13.28 23.63 -5.93
CA TRP A 130 14.62 23.67 -6.50
C TRP A 130 15.45 22.46 -6.11
N ALA A 131 16.33 22.07 -7.01
CA ALA A 131 17.49 21.22 -6.74
C ALA A 131 18.74 21.95 -7.25
N LYS A 132 19.92 21.43 -6.91
CA LYS A 132 21.17 22.02 -7.38
C LYS A 132 22.25 20.96 -7.56
N VAL A 133 22.95 21.03 -8.68
CA VAL A 133 24.21 20.32 -8.88
C VAL A 133 25.32 21.12 -8.18
N GLU A 134 25.84 20.61 -7.07
CA GLU A 134 26.74 21.37 -6.21
C GLU A 134 28.07 21.72 -6.88
N SER A 135 28.56 20.85 -7.76
CA SER A 135 29.83 21.07 -8.47
C SER A 135 29.81 22.23 -9.46
N LEU A 136 28.61 22.67 -9.89
CA LEU A 136 28.41 23.76 -10.84
C LEU A 136 28.18 25.13 -10.17
N GLY A 137 28.18 25.21 -8.85
CA GLY A 137 27.97 26.48 -8.14
C GLY A 137 26.64 27.14 -8.54
N ASP A 138 26.66 28.44 -8.83
CA ASP A 138 25.44 29.20 -9.17
C ASP A 138 24.82 28.80 -10.51
N ASP A 139 25.55 28.09 -11.38
CA ASP A 139 25.02 27.55 -12.63
C ASP A 139 24.33 26.19 -12.44
N GLY A 140 24.43 25.59 -11.25
CA GLY A 140 23.91 24.26 -10.95
C GLY A 140 22.43 24.20 -10.61
N TRP A 141 21.73 25.32 -10.52
CA TRP A 141 20.34 25.34 -10.09
C TRP A 141 19.41 24.66 -11.08
N ILE A 142 18.49 23.85 -10.56
CA ILE A 142 17.47 23.14 -11.32
C ILE A 142 16.11 23.54 -10.75
N LYS A 143 15.23 24.04 -11.61
CA LYS A 143 13.86 24.36 -11.24
C LYS A 143 13.01 23.10 -11.35
N ILE A 144 12.68 22.49 -10.21
CA ILE A 144 11.73 21.39 -10.12
C ILE A 144 10.36 22.03 -9.99
N GLY A 145 9.72 22.38 -11.09
CA GLY A 145 8.44 23.09 -11.06
C GLY A 145 7.89 23.29 -12.45
N ARG A 146 6.89 24.16 -12.59
CA ARG A 146 6.28 24.40 -13.90
C ARG A 146 7.13 25.31 -14.78
N GLY A 147 7.23 24.92 -16.04
CA GLY A 147 7.64 25.76 -17.15
C GLY A 147 6.56 26.78 -17.53
N LEU A 148 6.68 27.34 -18.73
CA LEU A 148 5.72 28.30 -19.25
C LEU A 148 4.36 27.63 -19.49
N ASP A 149 3.29 28.30 -19.08
CA ASP A 149 1.91 27.91 -19.39
C ASP A 149 1.68 28.01 -20.91
N GLN A 150 1.21 26.91 -21.50
CA GLN A 150 0.89 26.76 -22.90
C GLN A 150 -0.63 26.84 -23.15
N GLY A 151 -1.42 27.01 -22.10
CA GLY A 151 -2.88 27.00 -22.15
C GLY A 151 -3.46 25.58 -22.18
N PRO A 152 -4.74 25.43 -22.59
CA PRO A 152 -5.39 24.13 -22.66
C PRO A 152 -4.78 23.25 -23.76
N GLY A 153 -4.83 21.94 -23.57
CA GLY A 153 -4.26 20.97 -24.51
C GLY A 153 -4.89 19.60 -24.43
N LEU A 154 -4.35 18.66 -25.19
CA LEU A 154 -4.77 17.26 -25.22
C LEU A 154 -3.83 16.43 -24.33
N GLY A 155 -4.36 15.33 -23.78
CA GLY A 155 -3.58 14.33 -23.06
C GLY A 155 -3.42 13.06 -23.88
N GLU A 156 -2.22 12.76 -24.35
CA GLU A 156 -1.91 11.57 -25.17
C GLU A 156 -1.33 10.41 -24.35
N ALA A 157 -0.80 10.70 -23.16
CA ALA A 157 -0.41 9.71 -22.16
C ALA A 157 -0.77 10.21 -20.76
N CYS A 158 -1.77 9.58 -20.13
CA CYS A 158 -2.34 10.03 -18.88
C CYS A 158 -2.19 9.04 -17.72
N TYR A 159 -2.03 9.61 -16.52
CA TYR A 159 -1.76 8.96 -15.25
C TYR A 159 -2.66 9.52 -14.16
N ASP A 160 -2.80 8.77 -13.07
CA ASP A 160 -3.67 9.10 -11.93
C ASP A 160 -5.09 9.44 -12.37
N CYS A 161 -5.64 8.54 -13.18
CA CYS A 161 -6.96 8.68 -13.76
C CYS A 161 -8.01 8.02 -12.86
N GLN A 162 -9.05 8.78 -12.53
CA GLN A 162 -10.20 8.27 -11.79
C GLN A 162 -11.18 7.61 -12.77
N PRO A 163 -11.46 6.31 -12.63
CA PRO A 163 -12.45 5.62 -13.44
C PRO A 163 -13.81 6.31 -13.36
N GLU A 164 -14.52 6.40 -14.49
CA GLU A 164 -15.89 6.92 -14.50
C GLU A 164 -16.81 5.92 -13.79
N CYS A 165 -17.71 6.42 -12.94
CA CYS A 165 -18.72 5.57 -12.31
C CYS A 165 -19.79 5.20 -13.33
N GLU A 166 -19.99 3.90 -13.58
CA GLU A 166 -21.05 3.39 -14.45
C GLU A 166 -22.35 3.17 -13.69
N GLN A 167 -22.28 2.87 -12.39
CA GLN A 167 -23.45 2.65 -11.54
C GLN A 167 -23.23 3.22 -10.15
N TRP A 168 -24.05 4.19 -9.75
CA TRP A 168 -24.03 4.79 -8.41
C TRP A 168 -24.85 4.00 -7.39
N THR A 169 -24.54 4.17 -6.11
CA THR A 169 -25.42 3.69 -5.05
C THR A 169 -26.71 4.50 -5.07
N ILE A 170 -27.86 3.82 -5.02
CA ILE A 170 -29.17 4.48 -5.02
C ILE A 170 -29.76 4.42 -3.63
N ILE A 171 -30.09 5.58 -3.06
CA ILE A 171 -30.90 5.71 -1.86
C ILE A 171 -32.27 6.30 -2.20
N MET A 172 -33.29 5.99 -1.40
CA MET A 172 -34.62 6.56 -1.56
C MET A 172 -34.80 7.70 -0.55
N VAL A 173 -35.08 8.91 -1.04
CA VAL A 173 -35.13 10.13 -0.20
C VAL A 173 -36.47 10.85 -0.40
N GLY A 174 -37.02 11.41 0.68
CA GLY A 174 -38.25 12.22 0.64
C GLY A 174 -39.56 11.44 0.81
N GLU A 175 -40.68 12.17 0.75
CA GLU A 175 -42.04 11.62 0.72
C GLU A 175 -42.87 12.33 -0.37
N PRO A 176 -43.24 11.65 -1.47
CA PRO A 176 -42.97 10.23 -1.75
C PRO A 176 -41.47 9.97 -1.99
N PRO A 177 -40.99 8.73 -1.72
CA PRO A 177 -39.58 8.38 -1.86
C PRO A 177 -39.13 8.43 -3.32
N GLU A 178 -38.12 9.24 -3.61
CA GLU A 178 -37.48 9.37 -4.92
C GLU A 178 -36.05 8.79 -4.89
N PRO A 179 -35.61 8.09 -5.95
CA PRO A 179 -34.25 7.56 -6.03
C PRO A 179 -33.24 8.68 -6.23
N GLN A 180 -32.19 8.67 -5.42
CA GLN A 180 -31.05 9.59 -5.51
C GLN A 180 -29.75 8.79 -5.58
N GLU A 181 -28.90 9.13 -6.55
CA GLU A 181 -27.54 8.61 -6.66
C GLU A 181 -26.66 9.26 -5.59
N VAL A 182 -25.92 8.43 -4.88
CA VAL A 182 -24.98 8.84 -3.83
C VAL A 182 -23.70 8.02 -3.91
N GLU A 183 -22.63 8.58 -3.38
CA GLU A 183 -21.42 7.84 -3.05
C GLU A 183 -21.73 6.73 -2.01
N PRO A 184 -21.07 5.57 -2.08
CA PRO A 184 -20.01 5.21 -3.02
C PRO A 184 -20.54 4.73 -4.37
N CYS A 185 -19.71 4.76 -5.41
CA CYS A 185 -19.99 4.06 -6.67
C CYS A 185 -20.09 2.53 -6.46
N VAL A 186 -21.00 1.89 -7.19
CA VAL A 186 -21.22 0.42 -7.18
C VAL A 186 -20.38 -0.27 -8.25
N LEU A 187 -20.21 0.36 -9.42
CA LEU A 187 -19.46 -0.19 -10.55
C LEU A 187 -18.73 0.91 -11.31
N TYR A 188 -17.42 0.74 -11.50
CA TYR A 188 -16.57 1.65 -12.24
C TYR A 188 -16.26 1.12 -13.66
N SER A 189 -16.00 2.02 -14.59
CA SER A 189 -15.64 1.67 -15.97
C SER A 189 -14.19 1.20 -16.11
N ASP A 190 -13.97 0.16 -16.93
CA ASP A 190 -12.63 -0.31 -17.29
C ASP A 190 -11.99 0.50 -18.44
N THR A 191 -12.78 1.34 -19.12
CA THR A 191 -12.38 2.02 -20.36
C THR A 191 -12.55 3.53 -20.35
N LYS A 192 -13.34 4.07 -19.40
CA LYS A 192 -13.60 5.50 -19.28
C LYS A 192 -13.16 6.04 -17.93
N PHE A 193 -12.67 7.27 -17.96
CA PHE A 193 -12.10 7.94 -16.80
C PHE A 193 -12.63 9.37 -16.75
N ALA A 194 -13.19 9.75 -15.60
CA ALA A 194 -13.80 11.06 -15.40
C ALA A 194 -12.73 12.16 -15.42
N THR A 195 -11.62 11.93 -14.73
CA THR A 195 -10.51 12.88 -14.62
C THR A 195 -9.16 12.17 -14.63
N CYS A 196 -8.11 12.88 -15.03
CA CYS A 196 -6.72 12.48 -14.82
C CYS A 196 -5.91 13.67 -14.30
N ASN A 197 -5.01 13.43 -13.34
CA ASN A 197 -4.21 14.50 -12.73
C ASN A 197 -2.97 14.85 -13.52
N THR A 198 -2.34 13.88 -14.19
CA THR A 198 -1.11 14.07 -14.96
C THR A 198 -1.29 13.50 -16.36
N CYS A 199 -1.17 14.33 -17.38
CA CYS A 199 -1.13 13.91 -18.77
C CYS A 199 0.07 14.50 -19.48
N PHE A 200 0.45 13.90 -20.60
CA PHE A 200 1.47 14.43 -21.50
C PHE A 200 0.86 14.64 -22.87
N SER A 201 1.23 15.74 -23.52
CA SER A 201 0.69 16.11 -24.83
C SER A 201 1.14 15.20 -25.97
N GLN A 202 2.14 14.35 -25.76
CA GLN A 202 2.71 13.47 -26.79
C GLN A 202 3.11 12.09 -26.22
N THR A 203 3.38 11.14 -27.12
CA THR A 203 3.73 9.75 -26.79
C THR A 203 5.05 9.25 -27.39
N ASN A 204 5.71 10.01 -28.28
CA ASN A 204 6.92 9.59 -28.98
C ASN A 204 8.12 10.51 -28.64
N PHE A 205 9.34 9.97 -28.69
CA PHE A 205 10.61 10.70 -28.62
C PHE A 205 11.61 10.04 -29.58
N ASP A 206 12.27 10.84 -30.41
CA ASP A 206 13.37 10.46 -31.32
C ASP A 206 14.75 10.80 -30.74
N GLY A 207 14.84 10.88 -29.40
CA GLY A 207 16.10 10.90 -28.67
C GLY A 207 16.89 12.22 -28.70
N ILE A 208 16.29 13.34 -29.14
CA ILE A 208 16.97 14.66 -29.12
C ILE A 208 16.13 15.81 -28.50
N ASP A 209 14.82 15.67 -28.32
CA ASP A 209 13.97 16.86 -28.14
C ASP A 209 13.40 17.07 -26.74
N TYR A 210 14.13 17.82 -25.92
CA TYR A 210 13.53 18.67 -24.89
C TYR A 210 12.27 19.42 -25.38
N PRO A 211 11.40 20.00 -24.51
CA PRO A 211 10.20 20.67 -24.97
C PRO A 211 10.48 21.95 -25.77
N GLU A 212 10.81 21.81 -27.06
CA GLU A 212 10.79 22.83 -28.09
C GLU A 212 10.50 22.15 -29.45
N GLY A 213 9.53 22.67 -30.18
CA GLY A 213 8.89 21.94 -31.27
C GLY A 213 9.71 21.80 -32.56
N GLN A 214 9.80 20.57 -33.07
CA GLN A 214 9.61 20.28 -34.49
C GLN A 214 9.17 18.82 -34.70
N ASP A 215 8.59 18.56 -35.89
CA ASP A 215 7.77 17.40 -36.31
C ASP A 215 8.46 16.01 -36.19
N PRO A 216 7.74 14.93 -35.80
CA PRO A 216 8.33 13.61 -35.51
C PRO A 216 8.63 12.73 -36.75
N ASP A 217 9.73 11.96 -36.71
CA ASP A 217 9.96 10.80 -37.59
C ASP A 217 9.14 9.58 -37.09
N PRO A 218 8.23 9.02 -37.92
CA PRO A 218 7.37 7.91 -37.53
C PRO A 218 8.01 6.50 -37.52
N ASN A 219 9.32 6.35 -37.81
CA ASN A 219 9.92 5.01 -38.05
C ASN A 219 10.98 4.53 -37.05
N THR A 220 11.23 5.25 -35.96
CA THR A 220 12.13 4.81 -34.88
C THR A 220 11.35 4.43 -33.63
N PRO A 221 11.35 3.16 -33.20
CA PRO A 221 10.81 2.79 -31.89
C PRO A 221 11.85 3.08 -30.80
N ASP A 222 11.56 4.03 -29.91
CA ASP A 222 12.24 4.15 -28.62
C ASP A 222 11.24 4.13 -27.46
N PHE A 223 11.63 3.45 -26.39
CA PHE A 223 10.73 2.86 -25.40
C PHE A 223 10.72 3.66 -24.09
N VAL A 224 10.29 4.92 -24.10
CA VAL A 224 10.06 5.67 -22.86
C VAL A 224 8.72 5.26 -22.23
N ILE A 225 8.72 4.94 -20.93
CA ILE A 225 7.50 4.75 -20.13
C ILE A 225 7.17 6.11 -19.51
N GLY A 226 6.08 6.78 -19.92
CA GLY A 226 5.66 8.01 -19.23
C GLY A 226 5.05 9.15 -20.04
N GLY A 227 5.10 9.14 -21.39
CA GLY A 227 4.65 10.27 -22.22
C GLY A 227 5.67 11.41 -22.36
N SER A 228 5.43 12.33 -23.29
CA SER A 228 6.35 13.40 -23.69
C SER A 228 5.69 14.75 -24.02
N GLY A 229 6.50 15.78 -24.27
CA GLY A 229 6.05 17.14 -24.54
C GLY A 229 5.55 17.86 -23.29
N ASN A 230 4.58 18.75 -23.46
CA ASN A 230 3.99 19.50 -22.34
C ASN A 230 3.35 18.55 -21.33
N ILE A 231 3.56 18.84 -20.05
CA ILE A 231 2.84 18.20 -18.95
C ILE A 231 1.52 18.94 -18.76
N CYS A 232 0.42 18.22 -18.65
CA CYS A 232 -0.92 18.75 -18.58
C CYS A 232 -1.63 18.25 -17.31
N SER A 233 -2.51 19.08 -16.77
CA SER A 233 -3.29 18.79 -15.57
C SER A 233 -4.76 19.17 -15.73
N SER A 234 -5.58 18.72 -14.78
CA SER A 234 -7.03 18.93 -14.78
C SER A 234 -7.66 18.45 -16.09
N CYS A 235 -7.32 17.21 -16.45
CA CYS A 235 -7.80 16.56 -17.66
C CYS A 235 -9.11 15.82 -17.38
N SER A 236 -10.02 15.83 -18.36
CA SER A 236 -11.37 15.30 -18.23
C SER A 236 -11.81 14.53 -19.47
N ASN A 237 -12.85 13.70 -19.32
CA ASN A 237 -13.42 12.84 -20.38
C ASN A 237 -12.35 11.96 -21.04
N CYS A 238 -11.59 11.26 -20.21
CA CYS A 238 -10.46 10.46 -20.63
C CYS A 238 -10.90 9.01 -20.92
N HIS A 239 -10.21 8.34 -21.81
CA HIS A 239 -10.56 6.99 -22.23
C HIS A 239 -9.33 6.15 -22.54
N LYS A 240 -9.51 4.84 -22.44
CA LYS A 240 -8.48 3.85 -22.75
C LYS A 240 -8.39 3.65 -24.26
N VAL A 241 -7.17 3.66 -24.79
CA VAL A 241 -6.85 3.36 -26.18
C VAL A 241 -5.82 2.24 -26.23
N ASP A 242 -6.10 1.23 -27.04
CA ASP A 242 -5.17 0.13 -27.27
C ASP A 242 -4.14 0.51 -28.34
N GLY A 243 -2.85 0.45 -27.98
CA GLY A 243 -1.74 0.73 -28.88
C GLY A 243 -1.41 -0.43 -29.84
N ALA A 244 -0.66 -0.11 -30.89
CA ALA A 244 -0.28 -1.05 -31.96
C ALA A 244 0.57 -2.26 -31.51
N LEU A 245 1.10 -2.24 -30.28
CA LEU A 245 1.91 -3.30 -29.67
C LEU A 245 1.24 -3.94 -28.44
N ALA A 246 -0.10 -3.91 -28.35
CA ALA A 246 -0.88 -4.44 -27.23
C ALA A 246 -0.60 -3.78 -25.86
N THR A 247 0.00 -2.58 -25.86
CA THR A 247 0.06 -1.71 -24.68
C THR A 247 -1.12 -0.74 -24.71
N SER A 248 -2.00 -0.84 -23.71
CA SER A 248 -3.10 0.12 -23.56
C SER A 248 -2.61 1.37 -22.83
N ARG A 249 -3.03 2.55 -23.26
CA ARG A 249 -2.77 3.83 -22.57
C ARG A 249 -4.08 4.59 -22.34
N ILE A 250 -4.06 5.54 -21.42
CA ILE A 250 -5.19 6.45 -21.19
C ILE A 250 -4.88 7.76 -21.89
N VAL A 251 -5.87 8.29 -22.61
CA VAL A 251 -5.81 9.57 -23.31
C VAL A 251 -6.99 10.45 -22.90
N CYS A 252 -6.78 11.76 -22.89
CA CYS A 252 -7.78 12.80 -22.72
C CYS A 252 -7.76 13.68 -23.96
N ASN A 253 -8.20 13.12 -25.09
CA ASN A 253 -8.18 13.79 -26.38
C ASN A 253 -9.54 13.65 -27.11
N THR A 254 -9.63 14.25 -28.29
CA THR A 254 -10.82 14.22 -29.15
C THR A 254 -10.76 13.09 -30.18
N ASP A 255 -10.54 11.85 -29.75
CA ASP A 255 -10.60 10.67 -30.62
C ASP A 255 -11.84 9.82 -30.35
N GLY A 256 -12.22 8.96 -31.31
CA GLY A 256 -13.22 7.90 -31.08
C GLY A 256 -14.63 8.36 -30.68
N GLY A 257 -14.96 9.65 -30.81
CA GLY A 257 -16.24 10.23 -30.35
C GLY A 257 -16.21 10.82 -28.94
N TYR A 258 -15.05 10.85 -28.29
CA TYR A 258 -14.83 11.51 -27.00
C TYR A 258 -14.46 13.00 -27.18
N ILE A 259 -14.73 13.81 -26.16
CA ILE A 259 -14.31 15.22 -26.09
C ILE A 259 -13.44 15.39 -24.85
N GLY A 260 -12.28 14.74 -24.87
CA GLY A 260 -11.26 14.86 -23.83
C GLY A 260 -10.43 16.13 -23.97
N GLN A 261 -10.12 16.77 -22.85
CA GLN A 261 -9.28 17.96 -22.80
C GLN A 261 -8.60 18.12 -21.44
N CYS A 262 -7.44 18.77 -21.45
CA CYS A 262 -6.73 19.25 -20.28
C CYS A 262 -6.85 20.77 -20.17
N SER A 263 -7.15 21.25 -18.97
CA SER A 263 -7.42 22.67 -18.74
C SER A 263 -6.15 23.52 -18.81
N THR A 264 -5.01 22.95 -18.39
CA THR A 264 -3.71 23.63 -18.38
C THR A 264 -2.63 22.66 -18.81
N CYS A 265 -1.70 23.14 -19.61
CA CYS A 265 -0.49 22.44 -20.01
C CYS A 265 0.71 23.36 -19.84
N GLU A 266 1.77 22.85 -19.24
CA GLU A 266 3.02 23.57 -19.03
C GLU A 266 4.16 22.91 -19.82
N GLN A 267 5.08 23.73 -20.32
CA GLN A 267 6.20 23.28 -21.14
C GLN A 267 6.99 22.12 -20.50
N TYR A 268 7.15 22.18 -19.19
CA TYR A 268 7.72 21.10 -18.39
C TYR A 268 7.15 21.13 -16.97
N GLY A 269 7.39 20.05 -16.25
CA GLY A 269 7.18 19.97 -14.83
C GLY A 269 7.34 18.55 -14.32
N VAL A 270 7.44 18.43 -13.00
CA VAL A 270 7.61 17.15 -12.32
C VAL A 270 6.36 16.87 -11.52
N ASN A 271 5.79 15.68 -11.73
CA ASN A 271 4.69 15.14 -10.95
C ASN A 271 5.10 13.80 -10.36
N GLN A 272 4.47 13.43 -9.25
CA GLN A 272 4.40 12.08 -8.77
C GLN A 272 3.12 11.43 -9.31
N ASN A 273 3.24 10.22 -9.81
CA ASN A 273 2.14 9.30 -9.99
C ASN A 273 1.63 8.88 -8.61
N LEU A 274 0.47 9.37 -8.22
CA LEU A 274 -0.14 9.13 -6.91
C LEU A 274 -0.46 7.64 -6.67
N THR A 275 -0.63 6.88 -7.74
CA THR A 275 -0.97 5.45 -7.67
C THR A 275 0.22 4.58 -7.29
N ASN A 276 1.43 4.90 -7.76
CA ASN A 276 2.60 4.03 -7.61
C ASN A 276 3.86 4.72 -7.10
N GLY A 277 3.80 6.02 -6.82
CA GLY A 277 4.92 6.83 -6.34
C GLY A 277 5.97 7.18 -7.39
N GLN A 278 5.82 6.75 -8.65
CA GLN A 278 6.75 7.06 -9.73
C GLN A 278 6.78 8.55 -10.03
N LEU A 279 7.96 9.11 -10.24
CA LEU A 279 8.09 10.49 -10.66
C LEU A 279 8.02 10.56 -12.17
N LEU A 280 7.33 11.58 -12.67
CA LEU A 280 6.96 11.80 -14.05
C LEU A 280 7.40 13.19 -14.47
N GLY A 281 7.83 13.33 -15.71
CA GLY A 281 8.10 14.58 -16.37
C GLY A 281 9.54 15.07 -16.22
N TRP A 282 9.69 16.39 -16.32
CA TRP A 282 10.94 17.05 -16.63
C TRP A 282 11.17 18.28 -15.76
N ALA A 283 12.42 18.51 -15.37
CA ALA A 283 12.87 19.75 -14.74
C ALA A 283 13.91 20.44 -15.64
N TRP A 284 13.99 21.76 -15.51
CA TRP A 284 14.86 22.59 -16.33
C TRP A 284 15.93 23.29 -15.51
N ASN A 285 17.06 23.56 -16.17
CA ASN A 285 18.10 24.47 -15.69
C ASN A 285 17.50 25.82 -15.26
N GLY A 286 17.85 26.26 -14.06
CA GLY A 286 17.40 27.53 -13.50
C GLY A 286 18.01 28.77 -14.16
N ASN A 287 19.07 28.61 -14.97
CA ASN A 287 19.75 29.71 -15.64
C ASN A 287 19.14 30.04 -17.02
N GLN A 288 19.26 31.29 -17.45
CA GLN A 288 18.75 31.78 -18.74
C GLN A 288 19.61 31.34 -19.94
N ASP A 289 20.86 30.92 -19.70
CA ASP A 289 21.77 30.43 -20.74
C ASP A 289 21.65 28.91 -20.88
N ILE A 290 21.13 28.45 -22.02
CA ILE A 290 20.98 27.04 -22.38
C ILE A 290 22.33 26.30 -22.48
N SER A 291 23.44 27.04 -22.64
CA SER A 291 24.79 26.48 -22.76
C SER A 291 25.55 26.38 -21.44
N ILE A 292 24.98 26.88 -20.33
CA ILE A 292 25.61 26.94 -19.01
C ILE A 292 24.62 26.41 -17.95
N GLY A 293 24.93 25.25 -17.36
CA GLY A 293 24.24 24.73 -16.18
C GLY A 293 23.70 23.30 -16.31
N ALA A 294 22.78 22.94 -15.40
CA ALA A 294 22.36 21.56 -15.16
C ALA A 294 21.67 20.83 -16.34
N GLY A 295 21.16 21.57 -17.33
CA GLY A 295 20.41 21.04 -18.47
C GLY A 295 19.01 20.51 -18.11
N TRP A 296 18.46 19.66 -18.98
CA TRP A 296 17.20 18.94 -18.73
C TRP A 296 17.43 17.76 -17.79
N LEU A 297 16.50 17.57 -16.85
CA LEU A 297 16.45 16.40 -15.99
C LEU A 297 15.14 15.65 -16.21
N HIS A 298 15.25 14.35 -16.44
CA HIS A 298 14.14 13.44 -16.74
C HIS A 298 13.90 12.44 -15.60
N PHE A 299 12.66 12.36 -15.13
CA PHE A 299 12.31 11.60 -13.93
C PHE A 299 11.73 10.19 -14.22
N ASN A 300 11.22 9.92 -15.43
CA ASN A 300 10.57 8.65 -15.79
C ASN A 300 11.30 7.91 -16.92
N THR A 301 12.53 7.45 -16.65
CA THR A 301 13.34 6.74 -17.63
C THR A 301 13.04 5.23 -17.66
N GLN A 302 13.04 4.62 -18.85
CA GLN A 302 12.78 3.17 -18.99
C GLN A 302 13.76 2.29 -18.20
N ALA A 303 15.03 2.69 -18.13
CA ALA A 303 16.11 1.92 -17.53
C ALA A 303 16.30 2.18 -16.02
N GLY A 304 15.61 3.17 -15.44
CA GLY A 304 15.89 3.60 -14.08
C GLY A 304 14.83 4.51 -13.47
N ASN A 305 13.54 4.24 -13.69
CA ASN A 305 12.42 5.03 -13.15
C ASN A 305 12.70 5.52 -11.72
N SER A 306 12.55 6.83 -11.50
CA SER A 306 12.61 7.40 -10.15
C SER A 306 11.24 7.32 -9.47
N TYR A 307 11.23 7.08 -8.15
CA TYR A 307 9.99 6.93 -7.37
C TYR A 307 10.21 7.20 -5.89
N ILE A 308 9.12 7.50 -5.18
CA ILE A 308 9.07 7.53 -3.72
C ILE A 308 8.83 6.10 -3.21
N VAL A 309 9.65 5.66 -2.25
CA VAL A 309 9.54 4.35 -1.61
C VAL A 309 8.48 4.43 -0.53
N PHE A 310 7.28 3.97 -0.86
CA PHE A 310 6.18 3.89 0.09
C PHE A 310 6.20 2.57 0.87
N PRO A 311 5.55 2.54 2.06
CA PRO A 311 5.30 1.31 2.78
C PRO A 311 4.62 0.28 1.84
N TRP A 312 5.04 -0.98 1.91
CA TRP A 312 4.54 -2.03 1.02
C TRP A 312 4.44 -3.36 1.76
N LEU A 313 3.43 -4.16 1.41
CA LEU A 313 3.29 -5.52 1.94
C LEU A 313 4.32 -6.39 1.23
N GLN A 314 5.14 -7.15 1.95
CA GLN A 314 6.00 -8.17 1.38
C GLN A 314 5.47 -9.56 1.77
N THR A 315 5.14 -10.39 0.78
CA THR A 315 4.87 -11.82 1.01
C THR A 315 5.94 -12.67 0.37
N THR A 316 6.44 -13.67 1.10
CA THR A 316 7.42 -14.65 0.61
C THR A 316 6.89 -16.06 0.85
N TYR A 317 6.98 -16.89 -0.19
CA TYR A 317 6.65 -18.33 -0.16
C TYR A 317 5.19 -18.71 0.15
N GLY A 318 4.24 -17.78 0.30
CA GLY A 318 2.85 -18.10 0.64
C GLY A 318 1.80 -17.06 0.22
N SER A 319 0.56 -17.54 0.01
CA SER A 319 -0.59 -16.74 -0.41
C SER A 319 -1.38 -16.17 0.78
N ILE A 320 -2.03 -15.01 0.57
CA ILE A 320 -2.97 -14.42 1.54
C ILE A 320 -4.40 -14.75 1.12
N TYR A 321 -5.24 -15.11 2.10
CA TYR A 321 -6.65 -15.42 1.89
C TYR A 321 -7.53 -14.61 2.84
N THR A 322 -8.47 -13.87 2.29
CA THR A 322 -9.52 -13.14 3.02
C THR A 322 -10.82 -13.14 2.21
N PRO A 323 -12.01 -13.28 2.82
CA PRO A 323 -13.28 -13.17 2.12
C PRO A 323 -13.68 -11.69 1.91
N ASP A 324 -13.16 -10.79 2.74
CA ASP A 324 -13.52 -9.37 2.80
C ASP A 324 -12.28 -8.51 2.55
N TRP A 325 -12.38 -7.20 2.81
CA TRP A 325 -11.40 -6.21 2.38
C TRP A 325 -10.01 -6.40 2.97
N PHE A 326 -9.04 -6.08 2.14
CA PHE A 326 -7.66 -5.90 2.55
C PHE A 326 -7.35 -4.40 2.62
N ARG A 327 -6.85 -3.93 3.77
CA ARG A 327 -6.46 -2.52 3.97
C ARG A 327 -4.97 -2.43 4.30
N GLN A 328 -4.24 -1.63 3.52
CA GLN A 328 -2.87 -1.19 3.81
C GLN A 328 -2.70 0.32 3.61
N ARG A 329 -1.98 0.97 4.53
CA ARG A 329 -1.79 2.44 4.62
C ARG A 329 -0.92 3.07 3.52
N ALA A 330 -0.54 2.35 2.47
CA ALA A 330 0.48 2.84 1.53
C ALA A 330 0.40 2.28 0.10
N SER A 331 1.03 3.02 -0.82
CA SER A 331 1.01 2.87 -2.29
C SER A 331 2.40 2.57 -2.86
N GLY A 332 2.90 1.34 -2.70
CA GLY A 332 4.12 0.93 -3.39
C GLY A 332 3.91 0.76 -4.91
N GLY A 333 4.84 1.29 -5.71
CA GLY A 333 5.02 0.85 -7.10
C GLY A 333 5.69 -0.52 -7.19
N GLY A 334 5.30 -1.33 -8.17
CA GLY A 334 5.83 -2.69 -8.39
C GLY A 334 5.01 -3.81 -7.74
N ASN A 335 5.35 -5.06 -8.04
CA ASN A 335 4.70 -6.23 -7.42
C ASN A 335 5.18 -6.37 -5.98
N ASN A 336 4.27 -6.20 -5.02
CA ASN A 336 4.56 -6.27 -3.60
C ASN A 336 4.33 -7.69 -3.01
N ALA A 337 3.63 -8.56 -3.76
CA ALA A 337 3.47 -9.97 -3.39
C ALA A 337 4.09 -10.93 -4.41
N THR A 338 4.91 -11.88 -3.92
CA THR A 338 5.47 -12.95 -4.76
C THR A 338 4.45 -14.05 -5.10
N TYR A 339 3.30 -14.07 -4.41
CA TYR A 339 2.19 -15.02 -4.59
C TYR A 339 0.84 -14.29 -4.61
N CYS A 340 -0.24 -15.02 -4.92
CA CYS A 340 -1.58 -14.44 -5.02
C CYS A 340 -2.19 -14.05 -3.67
N ILE A 341 -2.88 -12.90 -3.70
CA ILE A 341 -3.73 -12.39 -2.64
C ILE A 341 -5.17 -12.54 -3.11
N PHE A 342 -5.96 -13.33 -2.39
CA PHE A 342 -7.37 -13.56 -2.70
C PHE A 342 -8.22 -12.76 -1.71
N ALA A 343 -8.86 -11.71 -2.19
CA ALA A 343 -9.78 -10.86 -1.43
C ALA A 343 -10.94 -10.42 -2.33
N LYS A 344 -12.12 -10.17 -1.75
CA LYS A 344 -13.30 -9.69 -2.49
C LYS A 344 -13.08 -8.28 -3.05
N ASP A 345 -12.52 -7.38 -2.26
CA ASP A 345 -12.06 -6.06 -2.73
C ASP A 345 -10.63 -5.83 -2.25
N ILE A 346 -9.77 -5.46 -3.19
CA ILE A 346 -8.33 -5.22 -2.99
C ILE A 346 -8.10 -3.72 -3.12
N ASN A 347 -7.34 -3.13 -2.19
CA ASN A 347 -6.84 -1.76 -2.37
C ASN A 347 -6.04 -1.66 -3.68
N THR A 348 -6.16 -0.57 -4.42
CA THR A 348 -5.53 -0.33 -5.75
C THR A 348 -4.00 -0.47 -5.75
N ASN A 349 -3.38 -0.52 -4.56
CA ASN A 349 -1.95 -0.53 -4.32
C ASN A 349 -1.33 -1.94 -4.18
N ILE A 350 -2.10 -3.03 -4.39
CA ILE A 350 -1.56 -4.40 -4.34
C ILE A 350 -1.33 -4.93 -5.75
N LYS A 351 -0.10 -5.35 -6.02
CA LYS A 351 0.30 -5.95 -7.30
C LYS A 351 1.02 -7.26 -7.03
N THR A 352 0.57 -8.32 -7.68
CA THR A 352 1.01 -9.70 -7.40
C THR A 352 1.74 -10.26 -8.62
N GLN A 353 3.00 -10.68 -8.46
CA GLN A 353 3.84 -11.09 -9.59
C GLN A 353 3.35 -12.36 -10.29
N SER A 354 2.71 -13.26 -9.54
CA SER A 354 2.39 -14.62 -10.00
C SER A 354 0.92 -14.82 -10.38
N CYS A 355 0.10 -13.78 -10.43
CA CYS A 355 -1.34 -13.92 -10.72
C CYS A 355 -1.74 -13.62 -12.17
N GLU A 356 -0.87 -13.04 -13.00
CA GLU A 356 -1.19 -12.74 -14.41
C GLU A 356 -1.42 -14.02 -15.25
N GLU A 357 -0.77 -15.13 -14.89
CA GLU A 357 -1.02 -16.46 -15.48
C GLU A 357 -2.26 -17.14 -14.88
N LEU A 358 -2.67 -16.76 -13.66
CA LEU A 358 -3.79 -17.38 -12.91
C LEU A 358 -5.14 -16.69 -13.16
N ALA A 359 -5.14 -15.42 -13.60
CA ALA A 359 -6.31 -14.74 -14.17
C ALA A 359 -6.84 -15.46 -15.43
N LYS A 360 -6.01 -16.31 -16.05
CA LYS A 360 -6.37 -17.20 -17.16
C LYS A 360 -6.85 -18.60 -16.74
N GLY A 361 -6.94 -18.89 -15.44
CA GLY A 361 -7.72 -20.04 -14.95
C GLY A 361 -7.02 -20.98 -13.98
N LEU A 362 -6.87 -20.56 -12.72
CA LEU A 362 -7.08 -21.49 -11.62
C LEU A 362 -8.58 -21.83 -11.58
N VAL A 363 -8.93 -22.94 -12.24
CA VAL A 363 -10.23 -23.63 -12.31
C VAL A 363 -11.44 -22.71 -12.11
N LYS A 364 -12.02 -22.27 -13.24
CA LYS A 364 -13.38 -21.69 -13.30
C LYS A 364 -14.31 -22.47 -12.36
N GLY A 365 -14.67 -21.90 -11.21
CA GLY A 365 -15.57 -22.51 -10.22
C GLY A 365 -15.00 -22.94 -8.86
N VAL A 366 -13.71 -22.73 -8.56
CA VAL A 366 -13.17 -22.98 -7.19
C VAL A 366 -13.12 -21.68 -6.40
N LEU A 367 -14.14 -21.45 -5.56
CA LEU A 367 -14.15 -20.38 -4.55
C LEU A 367 -13.18 -20.72 -3.41
N VAL A 368 -11.94 -20.22 -3.50
CA VAL A 368 -10.96 -20.26 -2.40
C VAL A 368 -11.28 -19.13 -1.41
N GLY A 369 -12.48 -19.16 -0.84
CA GLY A 369 -12.92 -18.19 0.18
C GLY A 369 -12.43 -18.55 1.58
N PHE A 370 -12.72 -17.68 2.55
CA PHE A 370 -12.47 -17.95 3.96
C PHE A 370 -13.17 -19.24 4.43
N PRO A 371 -12.58 -20.00 5.38
CA PRO A 371 -13.23 -21.18 5.94
C PRO A 371 -14.64 -20.86 6.49
N ALA A 372 -15.68 -21.38 5.84
CA ALA A 372 -17.07 -21.17 6.24
C ALA A 372 -17.41 -22.06 7.45
N LYS A 373 -18.02 -21.46 8.48
CA LYS A 373 -18.48 -22.18 9.67
C LYS A 373 -19.73 -23.01 9.35
N SER A 374 -19.68 -24.30 9.64
CA SER A 374 -20.85 -25.18 9.59
C SER A 374 -21.88 -24.75 10.65
N PRO A 375 -23.18 -24.68 10.31
CA PRO A 375 -24.24 -24.24 11.23
C PRO A 375 -24.35 -25.05 12.54
N SER A 376 -23.85 -26.29 12.57
CA SER A 376 -24.13 -27.24 13.66
C SER A 376 -22.91 -27.80 14.42
N GLN A 377 -21.67 -27.56 13.97
CA GLN A 377 -20.50 -28.31 14.51
C GLN A 377 -19.21 -27.50 14.75
N GLU A 378 -19.20 -26.16 14.62
CA GLU A 378 -17.97 -25.32 14.62
C GLU A 378 -16.85 -25.88 13.72
N ILE A 379 -17.26 -26.50 12.62
CA ILE A 379 -16.37 -26.98 11.57
C ILE A 379 -16.21 -25.86 10.56
N TYR A 380 -15.00 -25.41 10.34
CA TYR A 380 -14.67 -24.41 9.33
C TYR A 380 -14.13 -25.13 8.09
N ARG A 381 -14.68 -24.84 6.90
CA ARG A 381 -14.26 -25.49 5.65
C ARG A 381 -14.18 -24.50 4.49
N ASN A 382 -13.17 -24.68 3.65
CA ASN A 382 -13.10 -24.10 2.31
C ASN A 382 -12.44 -25.09 1.35
N ALA A 383 -12.11 -24.64 0.13
CA ALA A 383 -11.35 -25.43 -0.83
C ALA A 383 -9.96 -25.86 -0.33
N LEU A 384 -9.41 -25.19 0.71
CA LEU A 384 -8.10 -25.50 1.31
C LEU A 384 -8.18 -26.57 2.41
N GLY A 385 -9.37 -26.91 2.90
CA GLY A 385 -9.53 -28.01 3.85
C GLY A 385 -10.49 -27.71 5.01
N LYS A 386 -10.31 -28.41 6.13
CA LYS A 386 -11.22 -28.40 7.29
C LYS A 386 -10.49 -28.12 8.60
N ILE A 387 -11.05 -27.26 9.43
CA ILE A 387 -10.70 -27.09 10.85
C ILE A 387 -11.90 -27.48 11.70
N ASP A 388 -11.75 -28.50 12.56
CA ASP A 388 -12.79 -28.98 13.48
C ASP A 388 -12.51 -28.42 14.89
N VAL A 389 -12.84 -27.15 15.13
CA VAL A 389 -12.54 -26.49 16.42
C VAL A 389 -13.20 -27.24 17.57
N ASN A 390 -14.44 -27.70 17.39
CA ASN A 390 -15.13 -28.51 18.39
C ASN A 390 -14.41 -29.85 18.64
N GLY A 391 -13.95 -30.53 17.58
CA GLY A 391 -13.15 -31.75 17.71
C GLY A 391 -11.81 -31.54 18.43
N LEU A 392 -11.19 -30.37 18.28
CA LEU A 392 -9.96 -30.01 18.98
C LEU A 392 -10.17 -29.78 20.50
N LEU A 393 -11.38 -29.40 20.91
CA LEU A 393 -11.72 -29.10 22.30
C LEU A 393 -12.47 -30.24 23.01
N THR A 394 -13.24 -31.05 22.29
CA THR A 394 -14.11 -32.08 22.86
C THR A 394 -13.29 -33.18 23.53
N LYS A 395 -13.32 -33.22 24.87
CA LYS A 395 -12.69 -34.28 25.67
C LYS A 395 -13.47 -35.60 25.50
N THR A 396 -12.78 -36.69 25.16
CA THR A 396 -13.43 -37.99 24.93
C THR A 396 -13.67 -38.73 26.26
N LEU A 397 -14.94 -38.86 26.66
CA LEU A 397 -15.42 -39.52 27.91
C LEU A 397 -15.13 -38.73 29.21
N SER A 398 -16.08 -38.76 30.14
CA SER A 398 -15.96 -38.11 31.46
C SER A 398 -14.70 -38.59 32.19
N GLY A 399 -13.74 -37.69 32.36
CA GLY A 399 -12.49 -37.92 33.09
C GLY A 399 -11.21 -37.96 32.24
N GLN A 400 -11.28 -37.85 30.91
CA GLN A 400 -10.07 -37.78 30.07
C GLN A 400 -9.65 -36.35 29.73
N THR A 401 -8.35 -36.14 29.59
CA THR A 401 -7.72 -34.89 29.14
C THR A 401 -7.54 -34.79 27.63
N ARG A 402 -7.93 -35.82 26.86
CA ARG A 402 -7.63 -35.90 25.42
C ARG A 402 -8.82 -35.54 24.52
N ASN A 403 -8.53 -34.85 23.43
CA ASN A 403 -9.52 -34.48 22.41
C ASN A 403 -9.80 -35.62 21.41
N LYS A 404 -10.70 -35.38 20.45
CA LYS A 404 -11.05 -36.31 19.36
C LYS A 404 -9.83 -36.78 18.54
N TYR A 405 -8.77 -35.98 18.51
CA TYR A 405 -7.52 -36.23 17.79
C TYR A 405 -6.42 -36.85 18.67
N GLY A 406 -6.76 -37.19 19.92
CA GLY A 406 -5.85 -37.82 20.88
C GLY A 406 -4.84 -36.86 21.52
N GLN A 407 -5.02 -35.54 21.40
CA GLN A 407 -4.13 -34.54 22.01
C GLN A 407 -4.62 -34.14 23.40
N ILE A 408 -3.70 -33.85 24.32
CA ILE A 408 -4.05 -33.33 25.64
C ILE A 408 -4.53 -31.88 25.49
N VAL A 409 -5.71 -31.57 26.03
CA VAL A 409 -6.29 -30.23 26.09
C VAL A 409 -5.99 -29.61 27.45
N ASN A 410 -5.11 -28.62 27.47
CA ASN A 410 -4.85 -27.76 28.61
C ASN A 410 -5.80 -26.57 28.54
N GLU A 411 -6.86 -26.63 29.34
CA GLU A 411 -7.80 -25.51 29.47
C GLU A 411 -7.26 -24.52 30.50
N LEU A 412 -7.19 -23.25 30.10
CA LEU A 412 -6.57 -22.15 30.83
C LEU A 412 -7.57 -20.99 30.93
N SER A 413 -7.74 -20.44 32.13
CA SER A 413 -8.58 -19.27 32.40
C SER A 413 -7.77 -17.98 32.52
N ASP A 414 -6.45 -18.05 32.39
CA ASP A 414 -5.57 -16.90 32.53
C ASP A 414 -5.75 -15.95 31.33
N ALA A 415 -5.91 -14.66 31.61
CA ALA A 415 -5.97 -13.61 30.59
C ALA A 415 -4.59 -13.25 30.02
N SER A 416 -3.51 -13.83 30.55
CA SER A 416 -2.14 -13.55 30.16
C SER A 416 -1.30 -14.83 30.13
N TRP A 417 -0.41 -14.96 29.15
CA TRP A 417 0.41 -16.17 28.99
C TRP A 417 1.82 -15.86 28.49
N THR A 418 2.82 -16.48 29.12
CA THR A 418 4.25 -16.33 28.80
C THR A 418 4.82 -17.56 28.07
N GLY A 419 3.95 -18.37 27.48
CA GLY A 419 4.33 -19.53 26.68
C GLY A 419 4.32 -20.86 27.44
N PRO A 420 4.60 -21.97 26.74
CA PRO A 420 4.60 -23.30 27.34
C PRO A 420 5.85 -23.53 28.19
N THR A 421 5.76 -24.43 29.18
CA THR A 421 6.91 -24.86 29.98
C THR A 421 8.06 -25.33 29.08
N GLU A 422 9.29 -24.88 29.38
CA GLU A 422 10.50 -25.13 28.58
C GLU A 422 10.45 -24.55 27.14
N GLY A 423 9.43 -23.76 26.79
CA GLY A 423 9.22 -23.26 25.42
C GLY A 423 8.74 -24.33 24.43
N ILE A 424 8.40 -25.54 24.87
CA ILE A 424 8.04 -26.66 23.99
C ILE A 424 6.54 -26.98 24.09
N LEU A 425 5.84 -27.03 22.95
CA LEU A 425 4.38 -27.24 22.88
C LEU A 425 3.93 -28.69 23.16
N LYS A 426 4.82 -29.68 22.99
CA LYS A 426 4.60 -31.10 23.33
C LYS A 426 3.37 -31.73 22.65
N GLY A 427 2.97 -31.23 21.48
CA GLY A 427 1.81 -31.72 20.71
C GLY A 427 0.45 -31.42 21.36
N LYS A 428 0.39 -30.50 22.33
CA LYS A 428 -0.81 -30.21 23.13
C LYS A 428 -1.70 -29.15 22.48
N VAL A 429 -2.94 -29.10 22.96
CA VAL A 429 -3.87 -27.98 22.71
C VAL A 429 -3.89 -27.11 23.96
N TYR A 430 -3.60 -25.83 23.81
CA TYR A 430 -3.72 -24.80 24.86
C TYR A 430 -4.99 -24.01 24.57
N TYR A 431 -6.02 -24.17 25.39
CA TYR A 431 -7.32 -23.56 25.18
C TYR A 431 -7.57 -22.46 26.23
N PHE A 432 -7.66 -21.22 25.76
CA PHE A 432 -7.99 -20.05 26.57
C PHE A 432 -9.47 -19.74 26.42
N THR A 433 -10.20 -19.68 27.54
CA THR A 433 -11.67 -19.54 27.53
C THR A 433 -12.16 -18.13 27.23
N GLY A 434 -11.27 -17.13 27.21
CA GLY A 434 -11.56 -15.72 26.92
C GLY A 434 -10.43 -15.05 26.13
N ASP A 435 -10.34 -13.73 26.25
CA ASP A 435 -9.28 -12.92 25.64
C ASP A 435 -7.91 -13.29 26.24
N LEU A 436 -6.85 -13.22 25.42
CA LEU A 436 -5.49 -13.61 25.78
C LEU A 436 -4.50 -12.49 25.46
N GLU A 437 -3.66 -12.16 26.43
CA GLU A 437 -2.50 -11.28 26.28
C GLU A 437 -1.17 -12.05 26.32
N ILE A 438 -0.28 -11.75 25.39
CA ILE A 438 1.13 -12.16 25.43
C ILE A 438 1.96 -10.95 25.87
N PRO A 439 2.26 -10.80 27.17
CA PRO A 439 2.82 -9.56 27.73
C PRO A 439 4.33 -9.42 27.50
N SER A 440 5.01 -10.53 27.20
CA SER A 440 6.46 -10.59 27.08
C SER A 440 6.88 -11.59 25.99
N PRO A 441 8.14 -11.52 25.51
CA PRO A 441 8.58 -12.38 24.41
C PRO A 441 8.45 -13.87 24.70
N ILE A 442 8.00 -14.64 23.70
CA ILE A 442 7.92 -16.10 23.71
C ILE A 442 8.87 -16.66 22.65
N VAL A 443 9.67 -17.66 23.05
CA VAL A 443 10.46 -18.47 22.13
C VAL A 443 9.91 -19.89 22.11
N PHE A 444 9.43 -20.35 20.96
CA PHE A 444 9.04 -21.74 20.75
C PHE A 444 10.27 -22.57 20.41
N ASN A 445 10.63 -23.45 21.32
CA ASN A 445 11.75 -24.35 21.21
C ASN A 445 11.37 -25.60 20.41
N ASN A 446 12.32 -26.09 19.61
CA ASN A 446 12.22 -27.42 19.05
C ASN A 446 12.10 -28.45 20.19
N GLY A 447 11.38 -29.53 19.93
CA GLY A 447 11.28 -30.66 20.83
C GLY A 447 12.63 -31.33 21.05
N ALA A 448 12.81 -31.91 22.24
CA ALA A 448 13.96 -32.73 22.60
C ALA A 448 13.45 -34.14 22.94
N GLY A 449 13.21 -34.98 21.93
CA GLY A 449 12.57 -36.29 22.06
C GLY A 449 11.05 -36.25 22.22
N VAL A 450 10.43 -35.06 22.05
CA VAL A 450 8.97 -34.85 22.15
C VAL A 450 8.48 -34.02 20.96
N PRO A 451 7.18 -34.06 20.61
CA PRO A 451 6.66 -33.25 19.52
C PRO A 451 6.89 -31.74 19.76
N GLY A 452 7.46 -31.04 18.79
CA GLY A 452 7.70 -29.59 18.85
C GLY A 452 6.46 -28.76 18.51
N ASN A 453 5.42 -29.37 17.96
CA ASN A 453 4.23 -28.69 17.49
C ASN A 453 3.15 -28.53 18.57
N GLY A 454 2.16 -27.67 18.30
CA GLY A 454 0.98 -27.50 19.16
C GLY A 454 -0.05 -26.54 18.57
N ILE A 455 -1.22 -26.51 19.20
CA ILE A 455 -2.31 -25.59 18.84
C ILE A 455 -2.65 -24.73 20.04
N ILE A 456 -2.82 -23.45 19.82
CA ILE A 456 -3.31 -22.49 20.80
C ILE A 456 -4.67 -22.00 20.30
N ILE A 457 -5.70 -22.13 21.12
CA ILE A 457 -7.07 -21.73 20.81
C ILE A 457 -7.47 -20.64 21.78
N VAL A 458 -7.84 -19.47 21.26
CA VAL A 458 -8.27 -18.30 22.05
C VAL A 458 -9.75 -18.06 21.78
N ASN A 459 -10.60 -18.22 22.79
CA ASN A 459 -12.03 -17.94 22.71
C ASN A 459 -12.33 -16.45 23.00
N GLY A 460 -11.67 -15.58 22.24
CA GLY A 460 -11.67 -14.14 22.44
C GLY A 460 -10.61 -13.47 21.55
N ASP A 461 -10.24 -12.26 21.91
CA ASP A 461 -9.18 -11.50 21.24
C ASP A 461 -7.80 -11.98 21.69
N LEU A 462 -6.82 -11.91 20.80
CA LEU A 462 -5.41 -12.15 21.08
C LEU A 462 -4.63 -10.84 20.97
N THR A 463 -4.08 -10.37 22.08
CA THR A 463 -3.20 -9.19 22.13
C THR A 463 -1.75 -9.63 22.30
N ILE A 464 -0.86 -9.18 21.42
CA ILE A 464 0.56 -9.55 21.41
C ILE A 464 1.40 -8.31 21.71
N ASN A 465 1.94 -8.23 22.93
CA ASN A 465 2.82 -7.16 23.41
C ASN A 465 4.31 -7.55 23.42
N GLY A 466 4.63 -8.85 23.31
CA GLY A 466 5.99 -9.37 23.21
C GLY A 466 6.25 -10.14 21.92
N GLU A 467 7.49 -10.15 21.47
CA GLU A 467 7.88 -10.89 20.25
C GLU A 467 7.62 -12.39 20.38
N ILE A 468 7.16 -13.02 19.31
CA ILE A 468 6.97 -14.47 19.24
C ILE A 468 7.91 -15.01 18.19
N THR A 469 8.81 -15.92 18.57
CA THR A 469 9.84 -16.45 17.66
C THR A 469 9.99 -17.95 17.80
N TYR A 470 10.56 -18.58 16.77
CA TYR A 470 11.08 -19.93 16.87
C TYR A 470 12.56 -19.89 17.24
N ILE A 471 13.02 -20.85 18.04
CA ILE A 471 14.46 -21.01 18.26
C ILE A 471 15.17 -21.32 16.94
N ALA A 472 16.37 -20.75 16.78
CA ALA A 472 17.24 -21.11 15.67
C ALA A 472 17.75 -22.55 15.83
N GLY A 473 17.97 -23.23 14.70
CA GLY A 473 18.55 -24.57 14.66
C GLY A 473 17.63 -25.63 14.07
N VAL A 474 18.26 -26.69 13.57
CA VAL A 474 17.59 -27.84 12.94
C VAL A 474 17.38 -28.93 14.01
N PRO A 475 16.15 -29.40 14.24
CA PRO A 475 15.90 -30.50 15.16
C PRO A 475 16.45 -31.83 14.63
N ASN A 476 16.58 -32.85 15.49
CA ASN A 476 17.02 -34.17 15.06
C ASN A 476 15.97 -34.88 14.19
N ASN A 477 14.69 -34.51 14.35
CA ASN A 477 13.57 -35.04 13.60
C ASN A 477 12.56 -33.94 13.27
N LEU A 478 11.90 -34.02 12.12
CA LEU A 478 10.81 -33.12 11.73
C LEU A 478 9.68 -33.06 12.76
N LYS A 479 9.38 -34.16 13.47
CA LYS A 479 8.36 -34.16 14.55
C LYS A 479 8.73 -33.25 15.74
N GLU A 480 10.02 -33.00 15.94
CA GLU A 480 10.53 -32.10 16.96
C GLU A 480 10.58 -30.65 16.47
N LEU A 481 10.35 -30.37 15.18
CA LEU A 481 10.34 -29.00 14.67
C LEU A 481 9.25 -28.18 15.36
N ALA A 482 9.63 -27.05 15.96
CA ALA A 482 8.67 -26.13 16.55
C ALA A 482 7.70 -25.63 15.47
N SER A 483 6.40 -25.79 15.71
CA SER A 483 5.33 -25.40 14.78
C SER A 483 4.07 -25.08 15.56
N VAL A 484 3.68 -23.80 15.57
CA VAL A 484 2.53 -23.32 16.34
C VAL A 484 1.40 -22.89 15.42
N ALA A 485 0.18 -23.30 15.73
CA ALA A 485 -1.03 -22.78 15.13
C ALA A 485 -1.85 -22.02 16.16
N TRP A 486 -2.22 -20.78 15.84
CA TRP A 486 -3.07 -19.91 16.63
C TRP A 486 -4.46 -19.89 16.02
N VAL A 487 -5.47 -20.37 16.75
CA VAL A 487 -6.89 -20.34 16.33
C VAL A 487 -7.61 -19.34 17.22
N VAL A 488 -8.01 -18.20 16.65
CA VAL A 488 -8.53 -17.05 17.42
C VAL A 488 -10.00 -16.81 17.07
N LYS A 489 -10.90 -16.81 18.06
CA LYS A 489 -12.36 -16.57 17.89
C LYS A 489 -12.76 -15.11 18.17
N GLY A 490 -11.82 -14.20 18.03
CA GLY A 490 -11.96 -12.74 18.08
C GLY A 490 -10.97 -12.12 17.11
N ASP A 491 -10.41 -10.96 17.46
CA ASP A 491 -9.39 -10.27 16.65
C ASP A 491 -7.97 -10.58 17.13
N VAL A 492 -6.97 -10.39 16.27
CA VAL A 492 -5.54 -10.39 16.64
C VAL A 492 -5.01 -8.97 16.61
N LYS A 493 -4.42 -8.52 17.72
CA LYS A 493 -3.91 -7.15 17.93
C LYS A 493 -2.41 -7.20 18.23
N ILE A 494 -1.59 -6.80 17.27
CA ILE A 494 -0.13 -6.70 17.45
C ILE A 494 0.22 -5.30 17.97
N ASN A 495 0.97 -5.24 19.07
CA ASN A 495 1.49 -3.98 19.58
C ASN A 495 2.47 -3.34 18.56
N PRO A 496 2.40 -2.01 18.34
CA PRO A 496 3.34 -1.28 17.47
C PRO A 496 4.84 -1.59 17.67
N ASN A 497 5.25 -1.89 18.91
CA ASN A 497 6.64 -2.17 19.25
C ASN A 497 7.10 -3.61 18.93
N VAL A 498 6.17 -4.51 18.62
CA VAL A 498 6.51 -5.90 18.26
C VAL A 498 6.95 -5.93 16.80
N THR A 499 8.17 -6.40 16.54
CA THR A 499 8.69 -6.48 15.15
C THR A 499 8.64 -7.90 14.58
N LYS A 500 8.45 -8.92 15.43
CA LYS A 500 8.45 -10.33 15.03
C LYS A 500 7.37 -11.13 15.74
N VAL A 501 6.58 -11.86 14.96
CA VAL A 501 5.67 -12.90 15.47
C VAL A 501 5.80 -14.18 14.66
N ALA A 502 5.57 -15.32 15.30
CA ALA A 502 5.75 -16.63 14.68
C ALA A 502 4.53 -17.52 14.90
N GLY A 503 4.16 -18.26 13.85
CA GLY A 503 3.04 -19.18 13.86
C GLY A 503 2.12 -19.06 12.66
N ALA A 504 1.27 -20.08 12.51
CA ALA A 504 0.13 -20.04 11.62
C ALA A 504 -1.07 -19.42 12.34
N PHE A 505 -1.43 -18.19 12.00
CA PHE A 505 -2.59 -17.49 12.56
C PHE A 505 -3.84 -17.80 11.75
N ILE A 506 -4.87 -18.29 12.43
CA ILE A 506 -6.18 -18.61 11.89
C ILE A 506 -7.20 -17.81 12.71
N VAL A 507 -7.56 -16.62 12.20
CA VAL A 507 -8.39 -15.63 12.87
C VAL A 507 -9.83 -15.78 12.37
N LEU A 508 -10.63 -16.53 13.14
CA LEU A 508 -12.01 -16.92 12.82
C LEU A 508 -13.03 -15.84 13.16
N GLY A 509 -12.75 -15.05 14.19
CA GLY A 509 -13.69 -14.09 14.77
C GLY A 509 -14.86 -14.74 15.50
N SER A 510 -15.71 -13.90 16.08
CA SER A 510 -16.83 -14.30 16.93
C SER A 510 -18.15 -14.52 16.17
N GLY A 511 -18.16 -14.20 14.87
CA GLY A 511 -19.36 -14.18 14.02
C GLY A 511 -19.89 -12.79 13.71
N ASN A 512 -19.31 -11.74 14.31
CA ASN A 512 -19.60 -10.35 13.96
C ASN A 512 -19.18 -10.04 12.52
N ALA A 513 -19.89 -9.11 11.89
CA ALA A 513 -19.53 -8.56 10.58
C ALA A 513 -18.37 -7.57 10.75
N CYS A 514 -17.42 -7.57 9.81
CA CYS A 514 -16.34 -6.59 9.82
C CYS A 514 -16.87 -5.22 9.42
N GLN A 515 -16.58 -4.22 10.24
CA GLN A 515 -17.07 -2.85 10.09
C GLN A 515 -15.88 -1.89 9.99
N ILE A 516 -16.04 -0.89 9.15
CA ILE A 516 -15.08 0.19 8.96
C ILE A 516 -15.54 1.41 9.76
N ASP A 517 -14.60 2.12 10.36
CA ASP A 517 -14.84 3.39 11.04
C ASP A 517 -15.14 4.50 10.03
N SER A 518 -16.16 5.31 10.30
CA SER A 518 -16.76 6.26 9.36
C SER A 518 -16.19 7.69 9.42
N GLU A 519 -15.06 7.90 10.11
CA GLU A 519 -14.45 9.21 10.42
C GLU A 519 -12.95 9.28 9.98
N PRO A 520 -12.35 10.48 9.81
CA PRO A 520 -12.01 11.07 8.52
C PRO A 520 -10.58 10.70 8.09
N ASN A 521 -10.39 9.47 7.63
CA ASN A 521 -9.29 9.20 6.73
C ASN A 521 -9.83 8.74 5.36
N PRO A 522 -10.24 9.69 4.49
CA PRO A 522 -10.85 9.36 3.21
C PRO A 522 -9.96 8.49 2.30
N GLY A 523 -8.65 8.45 2.55
CA GLY A 523 -7.71 7.58 1.83
C GLY A 523 -7.40 6.23 2.52
N TYR A 524 -7.74 6.06 3.79
CA TYR A 524 -7.43 4.84 4.56
C TYR A 524 -8.41 4.60 5.71
N PRO A 525 -9.60 4.03 5.44
CA PRO A 525 -10.61 3.86 6.47
C PRO A 525 -10.29 2.64 7.35
N GLU A 526 -10.37 2.81 8.67
CA GLU A 526 -9.84 1.88 9.68
C GLU A 526 -10.87 0.79 10.05
N TYR A 527 -10.42 -0.42 10.40
CA TYR A 527 -11.35 -1.43 10.91
C TYR A 527 -11.69 -1.21 12.38
N ILE A 528 -12.98 -1.31 12.72
CA ILE A 528 -13.42 -1.32 14.10
C ILE A 528 -13.07 -2.69 14.71
N ALA A 529 -12.34 -2.68 15.83
CA ALA A 529 -12.03 -3.88 16.60
C ALA A 529 -13.26 -4.44 17.33
N ASN A 530 -14.16 -5.06 16.55
CA ASN A 530 -15.44 -5.59 17.00
C ASN A 530 -15.48 -7.13 17.04
N LYS A 531 -14.33 -7.81 17.11
CA LYS A 531 -14.19 -9.27 17.15
C LYS A 531 -14.65 -9.96 15.86
N CYS A 532 -14.75 -9.25 14.73
CA CYS A 532 -15.18 -9.88 13.49
C CYS A 532 -14.19 -10.92 12.98
N GLY A 533 -12.90 -10.81 13.34
CA GLY A 533 -11.80 -11.67 12.89
C GLY A 533 -10.70 -10.94 12.13
N VAL A 534 -10.36 -9.71 12.55
CA VAL A 534 -9.33 -8.87 11.90
C VAL A 534 -7.95 -9.17 12.47
N PHE A 535 -6.93 -9.13 11.61
CA PHE A 535 -5.52 -9.07 12.03
C PHE A 535 -4.99 -7.64 11.92
N PHE A 536 -4.71 -7.01 13.08
CA PHE A 536 -4.19 -5.65 13.19
C PHE A 536 -2.67 -5.65 13.41
N SER A 537 -1.90 -5.02 12.51
CA SER A 537 -0.44 -4.90 12.64
C SER A 537 0.02 -3.77 13.60
N GLY A 538 -0.87 -2.82 13.89
CA GLY A 538 -0.65 -1.62 14.71
C GLY A 538 0.07 -0.49 13.95
N ASP A 539 -0.20 0.77 14.31
CA ASP A 539 0.52 1.93 13.77
C ASP A 539 1.95 1.98 14.30
N SER A 540 2.94 1.83 13.43
CA SER A 540 4.35 1.84 13.81
C SER A 540 5.21 2.26 12.62
N ASP A 541 6.33 2.92 12.89
CA ASP A 541 7.40 3.18 11.92
C ASP A 541 8.38 1.99 11.81
N GLN A 542 8.18 0.93 12.60
CA GLN A 542 8.95 -0.31 12.55
C GLN A 542 8.24 -1.36 11.71
N ALA A 543 8.99 -2.16 10.95
CA ALA A 543 8.43 -3.29 10.21
C ALA A 543 7.93 -4.43 11.12
N LEU A 544 6.88 -5.15 10.69
CA LEU A 544 6.45 -6.42 11.27
C LEU A 544 6.87 -7.57 10.38
N THR A 545 7.55 -8.57 10.93
CA THR A 545 7.78 -9.86 10.26
C THR A 545 6.94 -10.95 10.93
N VAL A 546 6.10 -11.62 10.13
CA VAL A 546 5.35 -12.81 10.51
C VAL A 546 6.00 -14.03 9.89
N ALA A 547 6.61 -14.89 10.73
CA ALA A 547 7.15 -16.18 10.32
C ALA A 547 6.05 -17.25 10.43
N GLY A 548 5.43 -17.59 9.31
CA GLY A 548 4.30 -18.51 9.23
C GLY A 548 3.29 -18.05 8.19
N LEU A 549 2.01 -18.24 8.47
CA LEU A 549 0.92 -17.80 7.59
C LEU A 549 -0.16 -17.11 8.40
N ILE A 550 -0.96 -16.27 7.75
CA ILE A 550 -2.11 -15.64 8.37
C ILE A 550 -3.33 -15.88 7.48
N ILE A 551 -4.40 -16.37 8.10
CA ILE A 551 -5.72 -16.50 7.50
C ILE A 551 -6.66 -15.76 8.44
N ALA A 552 -7.23 -14.67 7.95
CA ALA A 552 -8.10 -13.79 8.71
C ALA A 552 -9.31 -13.40 7.86
N LYS A 553 -10.37 -12.89 8.49
CA LYS A 553 -11.52 -12.35 7.76
C LYS A 553 -11.23 -10.98 7.19
N ALA A 554 -10.31 -10.24 7.80
CA ALA A 554 -9.84 -8.97 7.29
C ALA A 554 -8.42 -8.69 7.80
N PHE A 555 -7.72 -7.82 7.08
CA PHE A 555 -6.39 -7.34 7.44
C PHE A 555 -6.42 -5.82 7.55
N ASP A 556 -5.87 -5.31 8.65
CA ASP A 556 -5.64 -3.88 8.85
C ASP A 556 -4.14 -3.64 9.10
N PHE A 557 -3.45 -3.28 8.02
CA PHE A 557 -2.00 -3.11 7.97
C PHE A 557 -1.63 -1.62 7.95
N ARG A 558 -1.13 -1.16 9.11
CA ARG A 558 -1.02 0.27 9.40
C ARG A 558 0.42 0.76 9.55
N ARG A 559 1.41 -0.10 9.31
CA ARG A 559 2.81 0.28 9.49
C ARG A 559 3.25 1.20 8.36
N THR A 560 4.03 2.21 8.74
CA THR A 560 4.57 3.22 7.82
C THR A 560 6.07 3.03 7.58
N TYR A 561 6.66 1.93 8.05
CA TYR A 561 8.03 1.57 7.68
C TYR A 561 8.12 1.46 6.16
N ALA A 562 9.07 2.14 5.53
CA ALA A 562 9.30 2.02 4.09
C ALA A 562 10.78 1.77 3.85
N ASP A 563 11.07 0.77 3.01
CA ASP A 563 12.42 0.34 2.68
C ASP A 563 12.39 -0.35 1.32
N LEU A 564 13.50 -0.28 0.58
CA LEU A 564 13.60 -0.83 -0.77
C LEU A 564 13.60 -2.37 -0.80
N PHE A 565 14.07 -3.01 0.27
CA PHE A 565 14.33 -4.45 0.33
C PHE A 565 13.35 -5.19 1.23
N GLN A 566 12.72 -4.48 2.17
CA GLN A 566 11.82 -5.04 3.14
C GLN A 566 10.48 -4.32 3.21
N GLY A 567 9.40 -5.09 3.12
CA GLY A 567 8.06 -4.57 3.34
C GLY A 567 7.77 -4.22 4.80
N SER A 568 6.85 -3.28 4.98
CA SER A 568 6.36 -2.78 6.27
C SER A 568 5.68 -3.87 7.07
N GLU A 569 4.89 -4.68 6.38
CA GLU A 569 4.41 -5.97 6.83
C GLU A 569 5.06 -7.03 5.94
N ARG A 570 5.89 -7.88 6.54
CA ARG A 570 6.53 -9.00 5.88
C ARG A 570 5.96 -10.31 6.37
N ILE A 571 5.31 -11.08 5.50
CA ILE A 571 4.80 -12.41 5.81
C ILE A 571 5.65 -13.44 5.09
N ILE A 572 6.31 -14.32 5.85
CA ILE A 572 7.19 -15.36 5.34
C ILE A 572 6.55 -16.71 5.64
N TYR A 573 6.05 -17.41 4.62
CA TYR A 573 5.60 -18.79 4.78
C TYR A 573 6.80 -19.70 5.02
N ASP A 574 6.96 -20.11 6.27
CA ASP A 574 8.11 -20.87 6.74
C ASP A 574 7.99 -22.39 6.54
N GLY A 575 6.85 -22.88 6.01
CA GLY A 575 6.58 -24.30 5.79
C GLY A 575 6.52 -25.15 7.07
N ARG A 576 6.56 -24.56 8.27
CA ARG A 576 6.58 -25.33 9.54
C ARG A 576 5.26 -26.02 9.81
N LEU A 577 4.14 -25.37 9.46
CA LEU A 577 2.82 -25.98 9.60
C LEU A 577 2.67 -27.20 8.69
N SER A 578 3.22 -27.16 7.46
CA SER A 578 3.16 -28.30 6.54
C SER A 578 4.15 -29.41 6.87
N THR A 579 5.31 -29.05 7.41
CA THR A 579 6.35 -29.99 7.79
C THR A 579 6.04 -30.75 9.08
N ASN A 580 5.44 -30.08 10.08
CA ASN A 580 5.07 -30.69 11.36
C ASN A 580 3.66 -30.28 11.82
N PRO A 581 2.60 -30.64 11.05
CA PRO A 581 1.24 -30.27 11.37
C PRO A 581 0.80 -30.85 12.71
N SER A 582 0.10 -30.06 13.51
CA SER A 582 -0.56 -30.57 14.70
C SER A 582 -1.78 -31.42 14.29
N LYS A 583 -2.07 -32.46 15.08
CA LYS A 583 -3.20 -33.36 14.80
C LYS A 583 -4.50 -32.54 14.74
N GLY A 584 -5.37 -32.87 13.80
CA GLY A 584 -6.59 -32.11 13.54
C GLY A 584 -6.44 -30.93 12.57
N LEU A 585 -5.21 -30.57 12.16
CA LEU A 585 -4.93 -29.61 11.08
C LEU A 585 -4.36 -30.27 9.81
N GLU A 586 -4.11 -31.58 9.82
CA GLU A 586 -3.51 -32.32 8.69
C GLU A 586 -4.29 -32.11 7.37
N GLY A 587 -5.62 -32.29 7.38
CA GLY A 587 -6.45 -32.07 6.19
C GLY A 587 -6.66 -30.59 5.82
N PHE A 588 -6.24 -29.65 6.67
CA PHE A 588 -6.18 -28.22 6.31
C PHE A 588 -4.86 -27.88 5.63
N VAL A 589 -3.78 -28.53 6.04
CA VAL A 589 -2.46 -28.37 5.44
C VAL A 589 -2.39 -28.90 4.02
N GLU A 590 -3.15 -29.95 3.70
CA GLU A 590 -3.20 -30.53 2.35
C GLU A 590 -3.62 -29.54 1.26
N GLY A 591 -4.41 -28.51 1.60
CA GLY A 591 -4.80 -27.48 0.64
C GLY A 591 -3.92 -26.23 0.65
N LEU A 592 -2.95 -26.10 1.55
CA LEU A 592 -2.04 -24.96 1.57
C LEU A 592 -1.05 -25.02 0.38
N PRO A 593 -0.57 -23.88 -0.12
CA PRO A 593 0.49 -23.85 -1.12
C PRO A 593 1.69 -24.69 -0.66
N VAL A 594 2.05 -25.69 -1.47
CA VAL A 594 3.24 -26.51 -1.20
C VAL A 594 4.45 -25.70 -1.62
N ILE A 595 5.42 -25.51 -0.73
CA ILE A 595 6.75 -25.00 -1.10
C ILE A 595 7.35 -26.05 -2.03
N ARG A 596 7.26 -25.80 -3.34
CA ARG A 596 8.01 -26.55 -4.32
C ARG A 596 9.33 -25.82 -4.49
N ASP A 597 10.41 -26.56 -4.28
CA ASP A 597 11.75 -26.10 -4.54
C ASP A 597 11.85 -25.78 -6.04
N PHE A 598 11.64 -24.51 -6.40
CA PHE A 598 12.00 -24.02 -7.72
C PHE A 598 13.47 -23.67 -7.62
N SER A 599 14.31 -24.69 -7.73
CA SER A 599 15.71 -24.51 -8.12
C SER A 599 15.70 -23.84 -9.50
N TYR A 600 16.12 -22.58 -9.56
CA TYR A 600 16.59 -21.95 -10.79
C TYR A 600 18.00 -22.44 -11.12
#